data_AF-A0A852KDT4-F1
#
_entry.id   AF-A0A852KDT4-F1
#
_cell.length_a   1.000
_cell.length_b   1.000
_cell.length_c   1.000
_cell.angle_alpha   90.00
_cell.angle_beta   90.00
_cell.angle_gamma   90.00
#
_symmetry.space_group_name_H-M   'P 1'
#
loop_
_entity.id
_entity.type
_entity.pdbx_description
1 polymer ?
#
loop_
_entity_poly.entity_id
_entity_poly.type
_entity_poly.pdbx_seq_one_letter_code
_entity_poly.pdbx_strand_id
1 'polypeptide(L)'
;GYYHNSTKVAVKTLKPGTMSVQAFLEEANLMKTLQHDKLVRLYAVVTKEEPIYIITEFMAKGSLLDFLKSDEGSKLLLPKLIDFSAQIAEGMAYIERKNYIHRDLRAANVLVSDLLMCKIADFGLARVIEDNEYTAREGAKFPIKWTAPEAINYGSFTIKSDVWSFGILLYEIVTYGKIPYPGMSNSDVMVALQRGYRMPRMETCPTELYDIMKTCWKDKAEERPTFDYLQSVLDDFYTATEGQYQQQ
;
A
#
# COMPACT_ATOMS: atom_id res chain seq x y z
N GLY A 1 1.32 -10.20 21.83
CA GLY A 1 0.81 -11.04 22.94
C GLY A 1 0.51 -12.44 22.43
N TYR A 2 -0.08 -13.30 23.26
CA TYR A 2 -0.65 -14.58 22.82
C TYR A 2 -2.16 -14.57 23.03
N TYR A 3 -2.93 -14.96 22.01
CA TYR A 3 -4.35 -15.25 22.11
C TYR A 3 -4.52 -16.73 22.50
N HIS A 4 -5.34 -16.98 23.53
CA HIS A 4 -5.56 -18.31 24.11
C HIS A 4 -4.25 -19.10 24.40
N ASN A 5 -3.20 -18.41 24.85
CA ASN A 5 -1.89 -18.97 25.24
C ASN A 5 -1.15 -19.81 24.16
N SER A 6 -1.59 -19.76 22.91
CA SER A 6 -1.04 -20.62 21.83
C SER A 6 -0.83 -19.88 20.52
N THR A 7 -1.57 -18.80 20.27
CA THR A 7 -1.50 -18.06 19.00
C THR A 7 -0.83 -16.72 19.20
N LYS A 8 0.32 -16.46 18.57
CA LYS A 8 0.99 -15.15 18.64
C LYS A 8 0.15 -14.11 17.88
N VAL A 9 -0.10 -12.97 18.53
CA VAL A 9 -0.97 -11.90 17.99
C VAL A 9 -0.36 -10.51 18.14
N ALA A 10 -0.71 -9.63 17.22
CA ALA A 10 -0.52 -8.20 17.36
C ALA A 10 -1.77 -7.57 17.99
N VAL A 11 -1.57 -6.59 18.86
CA VAL A 11 -2.65 -5.90 19.57
C VAL A 11 -2.49 -4.41 19.31
N LYS A 12 -3.45 -3.84 18.57
CA LYS A 12 -3.57 -2.39 18.35
C LYS A 12 -4.48 -1.84 19.45
N THR A 13 -3.99 -0.87 20.21
CA THR A 13 -4.74 -0.18 21.26
C THR A 13 -5.08 1.22 20.80
N LEU A 14 -6.33 1.65 20.99
CA LEU A 14 -6.72 3.02 20.72
C LEU A 14 -6.01 3.97 21.70
N LYS A 15 -5.06 4.77 21.21
CA LYS A 15 -4.41 5.79 22.03
C LYS A 15 -5.37 6.98 22.24
N PRO A 16 -5.50 7.52 23.46
CA PRO A 16 -6.33 8.69 23.71
C PRO A 16 -5.97 9.84 22.76
N GLY A 17 -6.98 10.45 22.14
CA GLY A 17 -6.82 11.60 21.24
C GLY A 17 -6.34 11.30 19.82
N THR A 18 -6.15 10.03 19.43
CA THR A 18 -5.68 9.67 18.08
C THR A 18 -6.81 9.48 17.06
N MET A 19 -7.92 8.84 17.44
CA MET A 19 -9.13 8.71 16.62
C MET A 19 -10.34 8.45 17.51
N SER A 20 -11.55 8.53 16.93
CA SER A 20 -12.77 8.16 17.65
C SER A 20 -12.90 6.65 17.79
N VAL A 21 -13.56 6.19 18.86
CA VAL A 21 -13.94 4.78 19.04
C VAL A 21 -14.70 4.24 17.83
N GLN A 22 -15.60 5.04 17.27
CA GLN A 22 -16.39 4.68 16.09
C GLN A 22 -15.49 4.39 14.88
N ALA A 23 -14.54 5.28 14.56
CA ALA A 23 -13.59 5.06 13.47
C ALA A 23 -12.70 3.83 13.70
N PHE A 24 -12.31 3.57 14.95
CA PHE A 24 -11.53 2.39 15.32
C PHE A 24 -12.32 1.09 15.11
N LEU A 25 -13.60 1.07 15.46
CA LEU A 25 -14.48 -0.09 15.22
C LEU A 25 -14.86 -0.26 13.75
N GLU A 26 -14.96 0.83 12.98
CA GLU A 26 -15.12 0.78 11.53
C GLU A 26 -13.95 0.07 10.87
N GLU A 27 -12.70 0.37 11.25
CA GLU A 27 -11.50 -0.35 10.78
C GLU A 27 -11.66 -1.87 11.03
N ALA A 28 -12.05 -2.27 12.24
CA ALA A 28 -12.25 -3.68 12.55
C ALA A 28 -13.38 -4.34 11.72
N ASN A 29 -14.49 -3.63 11.51
CA ASN A 29 -15.60 -4.13 10.68
C ASN A 29 -15.17 -4.32 9.21
N LEU A 30 -14.32 -3.44 8.70
CA LEU A 30 -13.74 -3.60 7.36
C LEU A 30 -12.84 -4.83 7.29
N MET A 31 -11.93 -5.00 8.25
CA MET A 31 -11.06 -6.18 8.31
C MET A 31 -11.85 -7.50 8.42
N LYS A 32 -12.98 -7.49 9.13
CA LYS A 32 -13.88 -8.66 9.21
C LYS A 32 -14.47 -9.04 7.86
N THR A 33 -14.78 -8.03 7.04
CA THR A 33 -15.44 -8.18 5.72
C THR A 33 -14.42 -8.49 4.62
N LEU A 34 -13.25 -7.86 4.66
CA LEU A 34 -12.17 -8.00 3.69
C LEU A 34 -11.22 -9.13 4.11
N GLN A 35 -11.54 -10.36 3.71
CA GLN A 35 -10.71 -11.54 3.98
C GLN A 35 -10.00 -12.02 2.73
N HIS A 36 -8.67 -11.94 2.76
CA HIS A 36 -7.80 -12.38 1.67
C HIS A 36 -6.39 -12.66 2.22
N ASP A 37 -5.63 -13.57 1.60
CA ASP A 37 -4.32 -13.99 2.13
C ASP A 37 -3.27 -12.87 2.14
N LYS A 38 -3.46 -11.86 1.28
CA LYS A 38 -2.62 -10.66 1.20
C LYS A 38 -3.14 -9.47 1.99
N LEU A 39 -4.14 -9.67 2.85
CA LEU A 39 -4.65 -8.66 3.79
C LEU A 39 -4.44 -9.17 5.22
N VAL A 40 -4.08 -8.28 6.14
CA VAL A 40 -3.89 -8.65 7.55
C VAL A 40 -5.23 -9.08 8.16
N ARG A 41 -5.26 -10.31 8.69
CA ARG A 41 -6.46 -10.91 9.27
C ARG A 41 -6.74 -10.37 10.67
N LEU A 42 -7.98 -9.93 10.87
CA LEU A 42 -8.55 -9.68 12.19
C LEU A 42 -8.90 -11.01 12.86
N TYR A 43 -8.45 -11.20 14.10
CA TYR A 43 -8.86 -12.32 14.95
C TYR A 43 -10.00 -11.95 15.89
N ALA A 44 -9.88 -10.80 16.56
CA ALA A 44 -10.87 -10.39 17.55
C ALA A 44 -10.85 -8.88 17.81
N VAL A 45 -11.93 -8.40 18.40
CA VAL A 45 -12.01 -7.06 19.01
C VAL A 45 -12.40 -7.20 20.47
N VAL A 46 -11.83 -6.37 21.33
CA VAL A 46 -12.21 -6.27 22.74
C VAL A 46 -12.84 -4.89 22.94
N THR A 47 -14.15 -4.88 23.11
CA THR A 47 -14.97 -3.64 23.13
C THR A 47 -15.70 -3.42 24.45
N LYS A 48 -15.69 -4.40 25.36
CA LYS A 48 -16.44 -4.35 26.63
C LYS A 48 -15.84 -3.41 27.67
N GLU A 49 -14.51 -3.25 27.66
CA GLU A 49 -13.77 -2.45 28.63
C GLU A 49 -12.76 -1.57 27.87
N GLU A 50 -12.53 -0.35 28.37
CA GLU A 50 -11.50 0.52 27.82
C GLU A 50 -10.11 0.17 28.37
N PRO A 51 -9.04 0.30 27.56
CA PRO A 51 -9.07 0.76 26.16
C PRO A 51 -9.49 -0.35 25.20
N ILE A 52 -10.14 0.03 24.09
CA ILE A 52 -10.56 -0.91 23.03
C ILE A 52 -9.33 -1.49 22.34
N TYR A 53 -9.37 -2.80 22.08
CA TYR A 53 -8.30 -3.53 21.40
C TYR A 53 -8.78 -4.14 20.07
N ILE A 54 -7.92 -4.05 19.06
CA ILE A 54 -8.01 -4.83 17.81
C ILE A 54 -6.88 -5.86 17.83
N ILE A 55 -7.25 -7.13 17.70
CA ILE A 55 -6.34 -8.27 17.74
C ILE A 55 -6.21 -8.84 16.33
N THR A 56 -5.00 -8.82 15.78
CA THR A 56 -4.70 -9.29 14.42
C THR A 56 -3.65 -10.40 14.45
N GLU A 57 -3.44 -11.04 13.30
CA GLU A 57 -2.25 -11.88 13.12
C GLU A 57 -0.96 -11.09 13.38
N PHE A 58 0.06 -11.79 13.90
CA PHE A 58 1.36 -11.20 14.18
C PHE A 58 2.29 -11.34 12.99
N MET A 59 2.74 -10.21 12.45
CA MET A 59 3.65 -10.15 11.30
C MET A 59 5.09 -9.97 11.79
N ALA A 60 5.86 -11.07 11.79
CA ALA A 60 7.10 -11.17 12.56
C ALA A 60 8.22 -10.21 12.12
N LYS A 61 8.21 -9.76 10.87
CA LYS A 61 9.24 -8.85 10.32
C LYS A 61 8.78 -7.38 10.32
N GLY A 62 7.63 -7.08 10.91
CA GLY A 62 7.12 -5.71 11.03
C GLY A 62 6.65 -5.13 9.70
N SER A 63 6.80 -3.81 9.54
CA SER A 63 6.43 -3.12 8.31
C SER A 63 7.41 -3.45 7.17
N LEU A 64 6.95 -3.43 5.93
CA LEU A 64 7.78 -3.60 4.75
C LEU A 64 8.84 -2.49 4.68
N LEU A 65 8.48 -1.27 5.08
CA LEU A 65 9.43 -0.14 5.14
C LEU A 65 10.61 -0.44 6.08
N ASP A 66 10.35 -0.93 7.29
CA ASP A 66 11.40 -1.26 8.26
C ASP A 66 12.17 -2.50 7.81
N PHE A 67 11.47 -3.49 7.28
CA PHE A 67 12.07 -4.71 6.78
C PHE A 67 13.05 -4.44 5.65
N LEU A 68 12.69 -3.63 4.64
CA LEU A 68 13.57 -3.25 3.52
C LEU A 68 14.86 -2.57 3.99
N LYS A 69 14.80 -1.85 5.12
CA LYS A 69 15.96 -1.16 5.73
C LYS A 69 16.77 -2.04 6.69
N SER A 70 16.31 -3.25 6.99
CA SER A 70 17.00 -4.19 7.86
C SER A 70 18.19 -4.88 7.17
N ASP A 71 19.05 -5.54 7.95
CA ASP A 71 20.18 -6.33 7.43
C ASP A 71 19.75 -7.51 6.53
N GLU A 72 18.51 -8.00 6.70
CA GLU A 72 17.94 -9.06 5.87
C GLU A 72 17.32 -8.47 4.60
N GLY A 73 16.47 -7.45 4.73
CA GLY A 73 15.78 -6.85 3.60
C GLY A 73 16.71 -6.12 2.62
N SER A 74 17.77 -5.49 3.11
CA SER A 74 18.77 -4.81 2.28
C SER A 74 19.59 -5.75 1.39
N LYS A 75 19.56 -7.07 1.66
CA LYS A 75 20.23 -8.11 0.86
C LYS A 75 19.31 -8.77 -0.15
N LEU A 76 18.02 -8.42 -0.18
CA LEU A 76 17.09 -9.00 -1.13
C LEU A 76 17.45 -8.59 -2.55
N LEU A 77 17.39 -9.57 -3.45
CA LEU A 77 17.56 -9.36 -4.88
C LEU A 77 16.25 -8.91 -5.52
N LEU A 78 16.37 -8.25 -6.67
CA LEU A 78 15.26 -7.72 -7.43
C LEU A 78 14.11 -8.72 -7.66
N PRO A 79 14.32 -10.02 -7.98
CA PRO A 79 13.22 -10.96 -8.12
C PRO A 79 12.31 -11.04 -6.89
N LYS A 80 12.88 -10.97 -5.69
CA LYS A 80 12.10 -11.01 -4.46
C LYS A 80 11.36 -9.70 -4.19
N LEU A 81 11.93 -8.57 -4.61
CA LEU A 81 11.27 -7.26 -4.54
C LEU A 81 10.06 -7.17 -5.50
N ILE A 82 10.17 -7.79 -6.68
CA ILE A 82 9.06 -7.90 -7.64
C ILE A 82 7.98 -8.85 -7.10
N ASP A 83 8.36 -9.99 -6.51
CA ASP A 83 7.42 -10.88 -5.81
C ASP A 83 6.65 -10.15 -4.69
N PHE A 84 7.31 -9.32 -3.87
CA PHE A 84 6.59 -8.48 -2.90
C PHE A 84 5.60 -7.53 -3.56
N SER A 85 5.99 -6.93 -4.67
CA SER A 85 5.13 -6.03 -5.44
C SER A 85 3.90 -6.76 -5.98
N ALA A 86 4.08 -7.97 -6.51
CA ALA A 86 3.01 -8.84 -7.00
C ALA A 86 2.03 -9.24 -5.90
N GLN A 87 2.53 -9.67 -4.73
CA GLN A 87 1.71 -10.01 -3.57
C GLN A 87 0.85 -8.82 -3.09
N ILE A 88 1.40 -7.60 -3.13
CA ILE A 88 0.65 -6.38 -2.76
C ILE A 88 -0.39 -6.04 -3.83
N ALA A 89 -0.05 -6.17 -5.12
CA ALA A 89 -0.99 -5.98 -6.22
C ALA A 89 -2.17 -6.95 -6.14
N GLU A 90 -1.92 -8.22 -5.81
CA GLU A 90 -2.95 -9.25 -5.58
C GLU A 90 -3.93 -8.84 -4.45
N GLY A 91 -3.41 -8.33 -3.33
CA GLY A 91 -4.23 -7.80 -2.24
C GLY A 91 -5.06 -6.58 -2.65
N MET A 92 -4.47 -5.66 -3.42
CA MET A 92 -5.19 -4.48 -3.92
C MET A 92 -6.20 -4.82 -5.02
N ALA A 93 -5.96 -5.84 -5.85
CA ALA A 93 -6.91 -6.34 -6.83
C ALA A 93 -8.14 -6.93 -6.12
N TYR A 94 -7.94 -7.61 -4.99
CA TYR A 94 -9.07 -8.04 -4.15
C TYR A 94 -9.86 -6.84 -3.58
N ILE A 95 -9.19 -5.80 -3.09
CA ILE A 95 -9.83 -4.57 -2.60
C ILE A 95 -10.63 -3.89 -3.72
N GLU A 96 -10.06 -3.77 -4.91
CA GLU A 96 -10.70 -3.23 -6.12
C GLU A 96 -11.98 -4.01 -6.45
N ARG A 97 -11.93 -5.35 -6.51
CA ARG A 97 -13.10 -6.20 -6.78
C ARG A 97 -14.20 -6.10 -5.71
N LYS A 98 -13.86 -5.66 -4.49
CA LYS A 98 -14.81 -5.43 -3.40
C LYS A 98 -15.35 -4.00 -3.36
N ASN A 99 -14.98 -3.14 -4.32
CA ASN A 99 -15.36 -1.73 -4.39
C ASN A 99 -14.92 -0.93 -3.16
N TYR A 100 -13.72 -1.23 -2.65
CA TYR A 100 -13.09 -0.50 -1.57
C TYR A 100 -11.93 0.35 -2.06
N ILE A 101 -11.61 1.38 -1.29
CA ILE A 101 -10.36 2.14 -1.41
C ILE A 101 -9.56 2.04 -0.13
N HIS A 102 -8.23 2.00 -0.25
CA HIS A 102 -7.29 1.94 0.85
C HIS A 102 -6.94 3.32 1.41
N ARG A 103 -6.68 4.30 0.54
CA ARG A 103 -6.38 5.73 0.84
C ARG A 103 -5.05 6.04 1.51
N ASP A 104 -4.35 5.04 2.05
CA ASP A 104 -2.99 5.20 2.62
C ASP A 104 -2.05 4.05 2.23
N LEU A 105 -2.00 3.69 0.94
CA LEU A 105 -1.14 2.59 0.47
C LEU A 105 0.32 3.05 0.39
N ARG A 106 1.19 2.43 1.18
CA ARG A 106 2.64 2.72 1.27
C ARG A 106 3.36 1.61 2.02
N ALA A 107 4.70 1.57 1.96
CA ALA A 107 5.48 0.49 2.54
C ALA A 107 5.33 0.40 4.08
N ALA A 108 5.03 1.51 4.75
CA ALA A 108 4.76 1.54 6.18
C ALA A 108 3.46 0.80 6.57
N ASN A 109 2.51 0.67 5.63
CA ASN A 109 1.20 0.03 5.84
C ASN A 109 1.12 -1.35 5.16
N VAL A 110 2.25 -1.91 4.75
CA VAL A 110 2.37 -3.33 4.37
C VAL A 110 3.20 -4.02 5.45
N LEU A 111 2.77 -5.18 5.91
CA LEU A 111 3.48 -5.97 6.91
C LEU A 111 4.09 -7.23 6.30
N VAL A 112 5.19 -7.71 6.87
CA VAL A 112 5.94 -8.87 6.36
C VAL A 112 5.96 -9.99 7.40
N SER A 113 5.58 -11.20 6.98
CA SER A 113 5.60 -12.39 7.84
C SER A 113 7.02 -12.96 7.97
N ASP A 114 7.19 -13.94 8.85
CA ASP A 114 8.41 -14.75 8.95
C ASP A 114 8.76 -15.47 7.64
N LEU A 115 7.75 -15.94 6.89
CA LEU A 115 7.87 -16.59 5.58
C LEU A 115 7.97 -15.60 4.40
N LEU A 116 8.25 -14.31 4.66
CA LEU A 116 8.35 -13.27 3.64
C LEU A 116 7.06 -13.11 2.81
N MET A 117 5.90 -13.27 3.45
CA MET A 117 4.60 -12.91 2.86
C MET A 117 4.26 -11.47 3.18
N CYS A 118 3.90 -10.69 2.15
CA CYS A 118 3.42 -9.32 2.29
C CYS A 118 1.91 -9.31 2.51
N LYS A 119 1.45 -8.55 3.51
CA LYS A 119 0.03 -8.32 3.75
C LYS A 119 -0.26 -6.84 3.98
N ILE A 120 -1.27 -6.33 3.30
CA ILE A 120 -1.73 -4.95 3.44
C ILE A 120 -2.44 -4.79 4.79
N ALA A 121 -2.12 -3.71 5.48
CA ALA A 121 -2.59 -3.38 6.82
C ALA A 121 -3.11 -1.93 6.88
N ASP A 122 -3.65 -1.55 8.05
CA ASP A 122 -4.10 -0.19 8.36
C ASP A 122 -5.23 0.34 7.45
N PHE A 123 -6.35 -0.37 7.48
CA PHE A 123 -7.61 0.02 6.83
C PHE A 123 -8.33 1.19 7.53
N GLY A 124 -7.67 1.90 8.47
CA GLY A 124 -8.30 2.96 9.26
C GLY A 124 -8.80 4.15 8.44
N LEU A 125 -8.33 4.27 7.20
CA LEU A 125 -8.85 5.23 6.22
C LEU A 125 -9.65 4.57 5.10
N ALA A 126 -9.67 3.24 5.01
CA ALA A 126 -10.35 2.51 3.95
C ALA A 126 -11.87 2.67 4.05
N ARG A 127 -12.56 2.70 2.90
CA ARG A 127 -14.02 2.91 2.83
C ARG A 127 -14.63 2.22 1.61
N VAL A 128 -15.90 1.83 1.73
CA VAL A 128 -16.76 1.43 0.60
C VAL A 128 -17.00 2.66 -0.26
N ILE A 129 -17.07 2.46 -1.57
CA ILE A 129 -17.53 3.48 -2.50
C ILE A 129 -18.86 3.04 -3.13
N GLU A 130 -19.86 3.93 -3.11
CA GLU A 130 -21.17 3.72 -3.77
C GLU A 130 -21.20 4.32 -5.19
N ASP A 131 -20.54 5.46 -5.44
CA ASP A 131 -20.56 6.21 -6.72
C ASP A 131 -19.16 6.45 -7.32
N ASN A 132 -18.28 5.45 -7.28
CA ASN A 132 -16.88 5.48 -7.78
C ASN A 132 -15.91 6.54 -7.21
N GLU A 133 -16.38 7.50 -6.40
CA GLU A 133 -15.53 8.51 -5.75
C GLU A 133 -15.88 8.77 -4.28
N TYR A 134 -14.88 9.17 -3.49
CA TYR A 134 -15.04 9.71 -2.14
C TYR A 134 -14.37 11.07 -2.02
N THR A 135 -15.10 12.09 -1.56
CA THR A 135 -14.55 13.42 -1.27
C THR A 135 -14.16 13.57 0.20
N ALA A 136 -12.88 13.80 0.48
CA ALA A 136 -12.40 14.09 1.83
C ALA A 136 -12.85 15.48 2.34
N ARG A 137 -13.01 15.61 3.67
CA ARG A 137 -13.30 16.90 4.33
C ARG A 137 -12.05 17.79 4.36
N GLU A 138 -12.25 19.12 4.32
CA GLU A 138 -11.18 20.11 4.49
C GLU A 138 -10.36 19.85 5.77
N GLY A 139 -9.03 19.95 5.67
CA GLY A 139 -8.10 19.80 6.80
C GLY A 139 -7.63 18.36 7.10
N ALA A 140 -8.03 17.36 6.31
CA ALA A 140 -7.53 16.00 6.45
C ALA A 140 -6.03 15.91 6.10
N LYS A 141 -5.23 15.31 7.00
CA LYS A 141 -3.79 15.10 6.80
C LYS A 141 -3.56 13.79 6.07
N PHE A 142 -2.93 13.86 4.91
CA PHE A 142 -2.54 12.70 4.10
C PHE A 142 -1.04 12.73 3.79
N PRO A 143 -0.41 11.58 3.52
CA PRO A 143 1.00 11.52 3.17
C PRO A 143 1.21 12.01 1.74
N ILE A 144 1.36 13.33 1.57
CA ILE A 144 1.40 14.05 0.29
C ILE A 144 2.22 13.34 -0.80
N LYS A 145 3.39 12.78 -0.46
CA LYS A 145 4.28 12.13 -1.43
C LYS A 145 3.74 10.83 -2.05
N TRP A 146 2.74 10.21 -1.43
CA TRP A 146 2.06 9.00 -1.91
C TRP A 146 0.68 9.30 -2.50
N THR A 147 0.15 10.50 -2.26
CA THR A 147 -1.22 10.87 -2.64
C THR A 147 -1.28 11.36 -4.09
N ALA A 148 -2.27 10.89 -4.83
CA ALA A 148 -2.49 11.31 -6.22
C ALA A 148 -2.85 12.80 -6.32
N PRO A 149 -2.50 13.51 -7.42
CA PRO A 149 -2.77 14.95 -7.55
C PRO A 149 -4.24 15.33 -7.36
N GLU A 150 -5.18 14.54 -7.89
CA GLU A 150 -6.62 14.79 -7.74
C GLU A 150 -7.11 14.62 -6.30
N ALA A 151 -6.51 13.68 -5.56
CA ALA A 151 -6.79 13.47 -4.15
C ALA A 151 -6.22 14.60 -3.27
N ILE A 152 -5.08 15.18 -3.67
CA ILE A 152 -4.50 16.36 -2.99
C ILE A 152 -5.34 17.61 -3.26
N ASN A 153 -5.66 17.89 -4.52
CA ASN A 153 -6.24 19.16 -4.94
C ASN A 153 -7.75 19.23 -4.67
N TYR A 154 -8.46 18.11 -4.84
CA TYR A 154 -9.93 18.07 -4.80
C TYR A 154 -10.46 17.11 -3.74
N GLY A 155 -9.57 16.43 -3.00
CA GLY A 155 -9.98 15.41 -2.05
C GLY A 155 -10.65 14.20 -2.70
N SER A 156 -10.52 13.99 -4.02
CA SER A 156 -11.12 12.87 -4.74
C SER A 156 -10.27 11.61 -4.57
N PHE A 157 -10.74 10.69 -3.72
CA PHE A 157 -10.13 9.39 -3.50
C PHE A 157 -10.92 8.31 -4.24
N THR A 158 -10.20 7.55 -5.04
CA THR A 158 -10.72 6.44 -5.85
C THR A 158 -9.71 5.29 -5.85
N ILE A 159 -10.09 4.13 -6.38
CA ILE A 159 -9.12 3.04 -6.57
C ILE A 159 -7.95 3.46 -7.47
N LYS A 160 -8.19 4.40 -8.41
CA LYS A 160 -7.15 4.96 -9.27
C LYS A 160 -6.19 5.88 -8.52
N SER A 161 -6.63 6.52 -7.44
CA SER A 161 -5.72 7.23 -6.52
C SER A 161 -4.85 6.25 -5.73
N ASP A 162 -5.36 5.06 -5.37
CA ASP A 162 -4.54 4.00 -4.77
C ASP A 162 -3.54 3.40 -5.78
N VAL A 163 -3.90 3.31 -7.07
CA VAL A 163 -2.96 2.90 -8.14
C VAL A 163 -1.76 3.86 -8.22
N TRP A 164 -1.98 5.17 -8.07
CA TRP A 164 -0.88 6.14 -7.96
C TRP A 164 0.02 5.83 -6.76
N SER A 165 -0.58 5.62 -5.59
CA SER A 165 0.13 5.27 -4.36
C SER A 165 0.91 3.96 -4.52
N PHE A 166 0.38 2.98 -5.25
CA PHE A 166 1.08 1.76 -5.60
C PHE A 166 2.33 2.02 -6.45
N GLY A 167 2.26 2.91 -7.43
CA GLY A 167 3.45 3.34 -8.18
C GLY A 167 4.55 3.92 -7.28
N ILE A 168 4.17 4.72 -6.28
CA ILE A 168 5.11 5.25 -5.26
C ILE A 168 5.65 4.13 -4.36
N LEU A 169 4.81 3.16 -3.99
CA LEU A 169 5.21 1.99 -3.23
C LEU A 169 6.23 1.12 -3.99
N LEU A 170 6.04 0.93 -5.30
CA LEU A 170 7.05 0.25 -6.14
C LEU A 170 8.40 0.96 -6.05
N TYR A 171 8.40 2.30 -6.09
CA TYR A 171 9.63 3.09 -5.89
C TYR A 171 10.25 2.82 -4.52
N GLU A 172 9.46 2.81 -3.43
CA GLU A 172 9.98 2.47 -2.10
C GLU A 172 10.61 1.07 -2.08
N ILE A 173 9.96 0.09 -2.70
CA ILE A 173 10.41 -1.31 -2.74
C ILE A 173 11.77 -1.42 -3.44
N VAL A 174 11.90 -0.90 -4.68
CA VAL A 174 13.14 -1.02 -5.47
C VAL A 174 14.29 -0.16 -4.94
N THR A 175 13.98 0.80 -4.07
CA THR A 175 14.98 1.66 -3.42
C THR A 175 15.25 1.29 -1.97
N TYR A 176 14.74 0.15 -1.50
CA TYR A 176 14.91 -0.32 -0.12
C TYR A 176 14.44 0.69 0.93
N GLY A 177 13.27 1.30 0.68
CA GLY A 177 12.58 2.20 1.61
C GLY A 177 13.11 3.64 1.60
N LYS A 178 13.75 4.10 0.53
CA LYS A 178 14.08 5.53 0.40
C LYS A 178 12.80 6.35 0.34
N ILE A 179 12.87 7.55 0.92
CA ILE A 179 11.76 8.49 0.84
C ILE A 179 11.52 8.90 -0.62
N PRO A 180 10.26 8.91 -1.09
CA PRO A 180 9.92 9.44 -2.41
C PRO A 180 10.31 10.91 -2.52
N TYR A 181 10.60 11.36 -3.75
CA TYR A 181 10.99 12.74 -4.05
C TYR A 181 12.10 13.24 -3.11
N PRO A 182 13.30 12.62 -3.15
CA PRO A 182 14.38 12.95 -2.23
C PRO A 182 14.78 14.42 -2.38
N GLY A 183 14.99 15.11 -1.25
CA GLY A 183 15.34 16.53 -1.21
C GLY A 183 14.18 17.51 -1.43
N MET A 184 12.96 17.03 -1.72
CA MET A 184 11.79 17.89 -1.94
C MET A 184 10.88 17.91 -0.71
N SER A 185 10.41 19.10 -0.33
CA SER A 185 9.34 19.28 0.67
C SER A 185 7.99 18.86 0.09
N ASN A 186 6.96 18.71 0.95
CA ASN A 186 5.61 18.39 0.47
C ASN A 186 5.08 19.44 -0.52
N SER A 187 5.34 20.73 -0.25
CA SER A 187 4.94 21.83 -1.13
C SER A 187 5.66 21.76 -2.48
N ASP A 188 6.96 21.45 -2.49
CA ASP A 188 7.74 21.33 -3.73
C ASP A 188 7.22 20.16 -4.58
N VAL A 189 6.86 19.04 -3.96
CA VAL A 189 6.29 17.89 -4.66
C VAL A 189 4.98 18.26 -5.35
N MET A 190 4.07 18.96 -4.66
CA MET A 190 2.81 19.41 -5.27
C MET A 190 3.05 20.28 -6.51
N VAL A 191 3.95 21.27 -6.40
CA VAL A 191 4.28 22.18 -7.51
C VAL A 191 4.95 21.42 -8.67
N ALA A 192 5.85 20.49 -8.38
CA ALA A 192 6.52 19.71 -9.40
C ALA A 192 5.55 18.79 -10.16
N LEU A 193 4.66 18.11 -9.43
CA LEU A 193 3.65 17.23 -10.05
C LEU A 193 2.71 18.01 -10.97
N GLN A 194 2.29 19.21 -10.59
CA GLN A 194 1.50 20.11 -11.44
C GLN A 194 2.24 20.54 -12.72
N ARG A 195 3.57 20.55 -12.70
CA ARG A 195 4.42 20.83 -13.88
C ARG A 195 4.75 19.57 -14.70
N GLY A 196 4.13 18.43 -14.38
CA GLY A 196 4.35 17.16 -15.07
C GLY A 196 5.61 16.42 -14.65
N TYR A 197 6.30 16.84 -13.57
CA TYR A 197 7.46 16.11 -13.07
C TYR A 197 7.07 14.71 -12.60
N ARG A 198 7.93 13.73 -12.86
CA ARG A 198 7.90 12.38 -12.26
C ARG A 198 9.31 12.01 -11.80
N MET A 199 9.43 11.21 -10.75
CA MET A 199 10.73 10.72 -10.28
C MET A 199 11.44 9.97 -11.42
N PRO A 200 12.74 10.22 -11.67
CA PRO A 200 13.48 9.54 -12.72
C PRO A 200 13.70 8.07 -12.38
N ARG A 201 13.96 7.24 -13.40
CA ARG A 201 14.36 5.85 -13.22
C ARG A 201 15.69 5.77 -12.47
N MET A 202 15.75 4.88 -11.47
CA MET A 202 16.99 4.55 -10.77
C MET A 202 17.82 3.55 -11.61
N GLU A 203 19.15 3.63 -11.55
CA GLU A 203 20.03 2.71 -12.30
C GLU A 203 19.77 1.23 -12.00
N THR A 204 19.42 0.91 -10.74
CA THR A 204 19.13 -0.46 -10.28
C THR A 204 17.71 -0.93 -10.61
N CYS A 205 16.87 -0.08 -11.22
CA CYS A 205 15.49 -0.39 -11.56
C CYS A 205 15.37 -0.78 -13.04
N PRO A 206 14.86 -1.98 -13.37
CA PRO A 206 14.56 -2.36 -14.75
C PRO A 206 13.65 -1.35 -15.44
N THR A 207 13.81 -1.19 -16.74
CA THR A 207 13.01 -0.26 -17.54
C THR A 207 11.53 -0.63 -17.47
N GLU A 208 11.23 -1.92 -17.54
CA GLU A 208 9.90 -2.50 -17.55
C GLU A 208 9.14 -2.19 -16.25
N LEU A 209 9.82 -2.32 -15.10
CA LEU A 209 9.24 -1.99 -13.81
C LEU A 209 9.01 -0.48 -13.64
N TYR A 210 9.93 0.33 -14.16
CA TYR A 210 9.75 1.79 -14.19
C TYR A 210 8.63 2.23 -15.15
N ASP A 211 8.44 1.54 -16.27
CA ASP A 211 7.33 1.78 -17.17
C ASP A 211 5.99 1.49 -16.48
N ILE A 212 5.90 0.43 -15.69
CA ILE A 212 4.74 0.18 -14.81
C ILE A 212 4.51 1.38 -13.88
N MET A 213 5.54 1.87 -13.17
CA MET A 213 5.41 3.05 -12.30
C MET A 213 4.87 4.27 -13.06
N LYS A 214 5.36 4.54 -14.27
CA LYS A 214 4.86 5.65 -15.12
C LYS A 214 3.40 5.46 -15.52
N THR A 215 2.93 4.22 -15.76
CA THR A 215 1.50 3.98 -16.02
C THR A 215 0.64 4.27 -14.78
N CYS A 216 1.14 3.96 -13.59
CA CYS A 216 0.48 4.32 -12.32
C CYS A 216 0.42 5.84 -12.10
N TRP A 217 1.41 6.59 -12.61
CA TRP A 217 1.50 8.04 -12.43
C TRP A 217 0.97 8.87 -13.61
N LYS A 218 0.06 8.33 -14.40
CA LYS A 218 -0.69 9.11 -15.40
C LYS A 218 -1.47 10.23 -14.72
N ASP A 219 -1.46 11.42 -15.32
CA ASP A 219 -2.18 12.58 -14.79
C ASP A 219 -3.67 12.30 -14.67
N LYS A 220 -4.26 11.77 -15.75
CA LYS A 220 -5.65 11.33 -15.77
C LYS A 220 -5.81 10.01 -15.04
N ALA A 221 -6.71 9.96 -14.06
CA ALA A 221 -6.92 8.80 -13.21
C ALA A 221 -7.42 7.59 -13.99
N GLU A 222 -8.29 7.81 -14.97
CA GLU A 222 -8.86 6.80 -15.86
C GLU A 222 -7.84 6.15 -16.80
N GLU A 223 -6.71 6.81 -17.07
CA GLU A 223 -5.61 6.26 -17.88
C GLU A 223 -4.69 5.35 -17.08
N ARG A 224 -4.84 5.28 -15.75
CA ARG A 224 -4.05 4.40 -14.88
C ARG A 224 -4.58 2.97 -14.98
N PRO A 225 -3.72 1.93 -14.87
CA PRO A 225 -4.15 0.54 -14.97
C PRO A 225 -5.09 0.12 -13.83
N THR A 226 -5.72 -1.04 -13.96
CA THR A 226 -6.40 -1.72 -12.83
C THR A 226 -5.38 -2.48 -11.99
N PHE A 227 -5.72 -2.80 -10.75
CA PHE A 227 -4.86 -3.66 -9.93
C PHE A 227 -4.81 -5.09 -10.46
N ASP A 228 -5.91 -5.56 -11.07
CA ASP A 228 -5.95 -6.85 -11.76
C ASP A 228 -4.90 -6.94 -12.87
N TYR A 229 -4.79 -5.90 -13.71
CA TYR A 229 -3.74 -5.81 -14.72
C TYR A 229 -2.34 -5.74 -14.11
N LEU A 230 -2.13 -4.88 -13.10
CA LEU A 230 -0.85 -4.75 -12.42
C LEU A 230 -0.38 -6.07 -11.80
N GLN A 231 -1.31 -6.83 -11.20
CA GLN A 231 -1.03 -8.15 -10.65
C GLN A 231 -0.52 -9.08 -11.75
N SER A 232 -1.26 -9.22 -12.86
CA SER A 232 -0.87 -10.11 -13.97
C SER A 232 0.53 -9.80 -14.53
N VAL A 233 0.85 -8.52 -14.73
CA VAL A 233 2.16 -8.09 -15.25
C VAL A 233 3.29 -8.38 -14.27
N LEU A 234 3.05 -8.23 -12.96
CA LEU A 234 4.06 -8.49 -11.94
C LEU A 234 4.27 -9.99 -11.68
N ASP A 235 3.22 -10.80 -11.74
CA ASP A 235 3.27 -12.25 -11.63
C ASP A 235 4.11 -12.86 -12.78
N ASP A 236 3.92 -12.36 -14.00
CA ASP A 236 4.61 -12.86 -15.21
C ASP A 236 5.87 -12.06 -15.57
N PHE A 237 6.38 -11.19 -14.68
CA PHE A 237 7.42 -10.20 -14.99
C PHE A 237 8.67 -10.81 -15.64
N TYR A 238 9.15 -11.95 -15.13
CA TYR A 238 10.34 -12.63 -15.66
C TYR A 238 10.03 -13.53 -16.86
N THR A 239 8.87 -14.18 -16.87
CA THR A 239 8.44 -15.03 -18.00
C THR A 239 8.28 -14.21 -19.29
N ALA A 240 7.73 -13.00 -19.17
CA ALA A 240 7.50 -12.11 -20.30
C ALA A 240 8.79 -11.43 -20.80
N THR A 241 9.74 -11.12 -19.91
CA THR A 241 11.01 -10.45 -20.27
C THR A 241 12.01 -11.42 -20.89
N GLU A 242 12.12 -12.66 -20.40
CA GLU A 242 12.99 -13.68 -20.98
C GLU A 242 12.63 -13.99 -22.45
N GLY A 243 11.34 -14.01 -22.79
CA GLY A 243 10.87 -14.19 -24.16
C GLY A 243 11.27 -13.06 -25.13
N GLN A 244 11.50 -11.85 -24.63
CA GLN A 244 11.96 -10.71 -25.43
C GLN A 244 13.48 -10.72 -25.64
N TYR A 245 14.25 -11.22 -24.66
CA TYR A 245 15.70 -11.36 -24.79
C TYR A 245 16.13 -12.55 -25.66
N GLN A 246 15.31 -13.61 -25.77
CA GLN A 246 15.58 -14.74 -26.68
C GLN A 246 15.29 -14.42 -28.15
N GLN A 247 14.63 -13.29 -28.44
CA GLN A 247 14.27 -12.85 -29.80
C GLN A 247 15.12 -11.69 -30.33
N GLN A 248 16.16 -11.27 -29.60
CA GLN A 248 17.18 -10.30 -30.04
C GLN A 248 18.52 -10.99 -30.26
#